data_AF-A0A920TY08-F1
#
_entry.id   AF-A0A920TY08-F1
#
_cell.length_a   1.000
_cell.length_b   1.000
_cell.length_c   1.000
_cell.angle_alpha   90.00
_cell.angle_beta   90.00
_cell.angle_gamma   90.00
#
_symmetry.space_group_name_H-M   'P 1'
#
loop_
_entity.id
_entity.type
_entity.pdbx_description
1 polymer ?
#
loop_
_entity_poly.entity_id
_entity_poly.type
_entity_poly.pdbx_seq_one_letter_code
_entity_poly.pdbx_strand_id
1 'polypeptide(L)'
;MDLNERIKGQLSEFPLLLYMKGTPDFPQCGFSAKVCGILKASEKRFAFVNILEDHEIREGLKAYSNWPTFPQLYVNGELVGGCDIIEQMFESGELGKILDTVE
;
A
#
# COMPACT_ATOMS: atom_id res chain seq x y z
N MET A 1 22.82 4.80 -3.41
CA MET A 1 21.59 4.34 -4.09
C MET A 1 20.55 5.39 -3.83
N ASP A 2 19.93 5.91 -4.88
CA ASP A 2 18.90 6.93 -4.74
C ASP A 2 17.67 6.30 -4.07
N LEU A 3 17.13 6.92 -3.02
CA LEU A 3 15.94 6.44 -2.31
C LEU A 3 14.76 6.25 -3.26
N ASN A 4 14.64 7.15 -4.25
CA ASN A 4 13.64 7.06 -5.31
C ASN A 4 13.83 5.84 -6.20
N GLU A 5 15.06 5.42 -6.49
CA GLU A 5 15.31 4.19 -7.25
C GLU A 5 14.88 2.95 -6.46
N ARG A 6 15.10 2.96 -5.13
CA ARG A 6 14.68 1.86 -4.26
C ARG A 6 13.15 1.73 -4.20
N ILE A 7 12.43 2.86 -4.05
CA ILE A 7 10.96 2.90 -4.09
C ILE A 7 10.45 2.42 -5.44
N LYS A 8 11.00 2.93 -6.55
CA LYS A 8 10.63 2.48 -7.90
C LYS A 8 10.90 1.00 -8.13
N GLY A 9 12.01 0.48 -7.60
CA GLY A 9 12.33 -0.94 -7.65
C GLY A 9 11.26 -1.79 -6.96
N GLN A 10 10.87 -1.42 -5.73
CA GLN A 10 9.81 -2.12 -5.00
C GLN A 10 8.47 -2.07 -5.74
N LEU A 11 8.10 -0.90 -6.28
CA LEU A 11 6.87 -0.71 -7.04
C LEU A 11 6.84 -1.47 -8.37
N SER A 12 8.01 -1.71 -8.98
CA SER A 12 8.13 -2.47 -10.22
C SER A 12 8.18 -3.98 -9.98
N GLU A 13 8.73 -4.40 -8.83
CA GLU A 13 8.85 -5.81 -8.44
C GLU A 13 7.51 -6.38 -7.96
N PHE A 14 6.72 -5.57 -7.25
CA PHE A 14 5.44 -5.99 -6.68
C PHE A 14 4.28 -5.23 -7.31
N PRO A 15 3.42 -5.91 -8.10
CA PRO A 15 2.32 -5.25 -8.77
C PRO A 15 1.18 -4.89 -7.80
N LEU A 16 1.15 -5.48 -6.60
CA LEU A 16 0.28 -5.06 -5.50
C LEU A 16 1.11 -4.88 -4.23
N LEU A 17 1.32 -3.63 -3.81
CA LEU A 17 2.21 -3.27 -2.70
C LEU A 17 1.52 -2.34 -1.69
N LEU A 18 1.54 -2.74 -0.42
CA LEU A 18 0.98 -1.96 0.68
C LEU A 18 2.08 -1.43 1.61
N TYR A 19 2.25 -0.12 1.66
CA TYR A 19 3.07 0.52 2.70
C TYR A 19 2.22 0.73 3.94
N MET A 20 2.61 0.10 5.05
CA MET A 20 1.82 0.07 6.28
C MET A 20 2.67 0.20 7.54
N LYS A 21 2.01 0.47 8.67
CA LYS A 21 2.64 0.50 9.99
C LYS A 21 2.47 -0.86 10.65
N GLY A 22 3.57 -1.59 10.83
CA GLY A 22 3.58 -2.99 11.27
C GLY A 22 3.48 -3.95 10.08
N THR A 23 2.94 -5.14 10.32
CA THR A 23 2.80 -6.20 9.32
C THR A 23 1.34 -6.63 9.14
N PRO A 24 0.99 -7.36 8.06
CA PRO A 24 -0.37 -7.87 7.86
C PRO A 24 -0.89 -8.77 8.99
N ASP A 25 0.02 -9.46 9.68
CA ASP A 25 -0.28 -10.30 10.86
C ASP A 25 -0.30 -9.49 12.16
N PHE A 26 0.57 -8.48 12.27
CA PHE A 26 0.69 -7.62 13.46
C PHE A 26 0.65 -6.14 13.06
N PRO A 27 -0.53 -5.60 12.69
CA PRO A 27 -0.66 -4.19 12.35
C PRO A 27 -0.53 -3.33 13.61
N GLN A 28 0.29 -2.28 13.52
CA GLN A 28 0.52 -1.33 14.63
C GLN A 28 -0.32 -0.05 14.50
N CYS A 29 -1.29 -0.04 13.57
CA CYS A 29 -2.18 1.09 13.35
C CYS A 29 -3.53 0.59 12.84
N GLY A 30 -4.65 1.10 13.39
CA GLY A 30 -6.00 0.70 12.99
C GLY A 30 -6.29 0.92 11.50
N PHE A 31 -5.78 2.00 10.91
CA PHE A 31 -5.89 2.26 9.47
C PHE A 31 -5.16 1.20 8.63
N SER A 32 -3.96 0.81 9.05
CA SER A 32 -3.20 -0.26 8.40
C SER A 32 -3.89 -1.63 8.54
N ALA A 33 -4.47 -1.91 9.71
CA ALA A 33 -5.25 -3.12 9.95
C ALA A 33 -6.47 -3.20 9.02
N LYS A 34 -7.18 -2.08 8.85
CA LYS A 34 -8.37 -1.99 7.99
C LYS A 34 -8.06 -2.29 6.53
N VAL A 35 -7.05 -1.62 5.95
CA VAL A 35 -6.63 -1.87 4.55
C VAL A 35 -6.15 -3.30 4.36
N CYS A 36 -5.36 -3.84 5.30
CA CYS A 36 -4.95 -5.23 5.27
C CYS A 36 -6.15 -6.19 5.28
N GLY A 37 -7.17 -5.91 6.11
CA GLY A 37 -8.39 -6.70 6.17
C GLY A 37 -9.15 -6.71 4.85
N ILE A 38 -9.28 -5.54 4.21
CA ILE A 38 -9.90 -5.38 2.89
C ILE A 38 -9.17 -6.20 1.84
N LEU A 39 -7.84 -6.08 1.74
CA LEU A 39 -7.05 -6.84 0.76
C LEU A 39 -7.14 -8.36 0.98
N LYS A 40 -7.16 -8.80 2.25
CA LYS A 40 -7.38 -10.21 2.61
C LYS A 40 -8.77 -10.69 2.21
N ALA A 41 -9.81 -9.86 2.41
CA ALA A 41 -11.19 -10.17 2.02
C ALA A 41 -11.36 -10.24 0.49
N SER A 42 -10.56 -9.48 -0.26
CA SER A 42 -10.51 -9.56 -1.72
C SER A 42 -9.75 -10.79 -2.25
N GLU A 43 -9.20 -11.65 -1.38
CA GLU A 43 -8.46 -12.87 -1.71
C GLU A 43 -7.24 -12.66 -2.63
N LYS A 44 -6.67 -11.45 -2.65
CA LYS A 44 -5.52 -11.08 -3.49
C LYS A 44 -4.22 -11.17 -2.69
N ARG A 45 -3.17 -11.68 -3.33
CA ARG A 45 -1.83 -11.69 -2.74
C ARG A 45 -1.20 -10.31 -2.92
N PHE A 46 -0.76 -9.72 -1.82
CA PHE A 46 -0.10 -8.42 -1.82
C PHE A 46 1.22 -8.50 -1.07
N ALA A 47 2.21 -7.74 -1.55
CA ALA A 47 3.42 -7.47 -0.81
C ALA A 47 3.16 -6.33 0.18
N PHE A 48 3.95 -6.28 1.26
CA PHE A 48 3.86 -5.22 2.25
C PHE A 48 5.25 -4.71 2.62
N VAL A 49 5.30 -3.44 3.02
CA VAL A 49 6.51 -2.82 3.58
C VAL A 49 6.14 -2.15 4.89
N ASN A 50 6.86 -2.53 5.96
CA ASN A 50 6.70 -1.92 7.27
C ASN A 50 7.51 -0.62 7.35
N ILE A 51 6.84 0.52 7.20
CA ILE A 51 7.46 1.85 7.25
C ILE A 51 7.94 2.27 8.65
N LEU A 52 7.67 1.47 9.68
CA LEU A 52 8.23 1.70 11.02
C LEU A 52 9.66 1.18 11.16
N GLU A 53 10.05 0.21 10.34
CA GLU A 53 11.40 -0.36 10.34
C GLU A 53 12.34 0.39 9.39
N ASP A 54 11.80 1.08 8.38
CA ASP A 54 12.57 1.86 7.42
C ASP A 54 12.12 3.32 7.36
N HIS A 55 12.81 4.16 8.16
CA HIS A 55 12.54 5.60 8.26
C HIS A 55 12.85 6.35 6.95
N GLU A 56 13.82 5.89 6.16
CA GLU A 56 14.16 6.52 4.89
C GLU A 56 13.02 6.32 3.90
N ILE A 57 12.53 5.09 3.74
CA ILE A 57 11.37 4.79 2.88
C ILE A 57 10.14 5.60 3.31
N ARG A 58 9.91 5.75 4.61
CA ARG A 58 8.79 6.53 5.14
C ARG A 58 8.81 7.99 4.68
N GLU A 59 9.95 8.66 4.79
CA GLU A 59 10.07 10.07 4.39
C GLU A 59 10.13 10.21 2.86
N GLY A 60 10.83 9.29 2.18
CA GLY A 60 10.92 9.26 0.72
C GLY A 60 9.57 9.07 0.04
N LEU A 61 8.74 8.15 0.54
CA LEU A 61 7.40 7.91 -0.01
C LEU A 61 6.52 9.14 0.04
N LYS A 62 6.52 9.88 1.16
CA LYS A 62 5.71 11.10 1.27
C LYS A 62 6.04 12.11 0.17
N ALA A 63 7.32 12.26 -0.14
CA ALA A 63 7.79 13.15 -1.21
C ALA A 63 7.52 12.57 -2.60
N TYR A 64 7.77 11.27 -2.79
CA TYR A 64 7.59 10.57 -4.07
C TYR A 64 6.12 10.54 -4.50
N SER A 65 5.23 10.17 -3.59
CA SER A 65 3.81 9.98 -3.85
C SER A 65 2.99 11.25 -3.68
N ASN A 66 3.64 12.34 -3.24
CA ASN A 66 3.00 13.57 -2.80
C ASN A 66 1.85 13.33 -1.80
N TRP A 67 1.97 12.28 -0.96
CA TRP A 67 0.92 11.82 -0.05
C TRP A 67 1.44 11.76 1.39
N PRO A 68 0.89 12.54 2.33
CA PRO A 68 1.50 12.72 3.65
C PRO A 68 1.21 11.58 4.65
N THR A 69 0.25 10.70 4.37
CA THR A 69 -0.27 9.71 5.34
C THR A 69 -0.02 8.26 4.94
N PHE A 70 -0.18 7.36 5.90
CA PHE A 70 -0.08 5.91 5.74
C PHE A 70 -1.27 5.25 6.45
N PRO A 71 -1.78 4.10 5.98
CA PRO A 71 -1.23 3.24 4.90
C PRO A 71 -1.37 3.83 3.49
N GLN A 72 -0.53 3.37 2.56
CA GLN A 72 -0.61 3.70 1.12
C GLN A 72 -0.63 2.42 0.29
N LEU A 73 -1.65 2.25 -0.54
CA LEU A 73 -1.77 1.12 -1.46
C LEU A 73 -1.31 1.51 -2.86
N TYR A 74 -0.45 0.69 -3.44
CA TYR A 74 -0.01 0.81 -4.83
C TYR A 74 -0.43 -0.40 -5.64
N VAL A 75 -0.86 -0.15 -6.86
CA VAL A 75 -1.22 -1.16 -7.85
C VAL A 75 -0.50 -0.83 -9.15
N ASN A 76 0.26 -1.78 -9.69
CA ASN A 76 1.06 -1.63 -10.91
C ASN A 76 1.95 -0.36 -10.91
N GLY A 77 2.50 -0.03 -9.74
CA GLY A 77 3.35 1.15 -9.53
C GLY A 77 2.60 2.47 -9.37
N GLU A 78 1.27 2.48 -9.48
CA GLU A 78 0.44 3.66 -9.30
C GLU A 78 -0.16 3.71 -7.88
N LEU A 79 -0.19 4.89 -7.28
CA LEU A 79 -0.82 5.10 -5.97
C LEU A 79 -2.35 5.04 -6.13
N VAL A 80 -2.98 4.07 -5.48
CA VAL A 80 -4.46 4.00 -5.40
C VAL A 80 -4.98 4.96 -4.33
N GLY A 81 -4.34 4.97 -3.15
CA GLY A 81 -4.69 5.90 -2.08
C GLY A 81 -4.41 5.39 -0.68
N GLY A 82 -4.94 6.13 0.30
CA GLY A 82 -4.88 5.80 1.72
C GLY A 82 -6.13 5.06 2.23
N CYS A 83 -6.19 4.83 3.54
CA CYS A 83 -7.23 4.00 4.17
C CYS A 83 -8.67 4.36 3.79
N ASP A 84 -9.05 5.64 3.87
CA ASP A 84 -10.43 6.09 3.60
C ASP A 84 -10.82 5.87 2.13
N ILE A 85 -9.89 6.15 1.20
CA ILE A 85 -10.11 5.92 -0.24
C ILE A 85 -10.28 4.43 -0.51
N ILE A 86 -9.40 3.60 0.06
CA ILE A 86 -9.48 2.14 -0.13
C ILE A 86 -10.78 1.56 0.44
N GLU A 87 -11.25 2.06 1.58
CA GLU A 87 -12.54 1.66 2.14
C GLU A 87 -13.70 2.05 1.21
N GLN A 88 -13.75 3.30 0.74
CA GLN A 88 -14.78 3.76 -0.18
C GLN A 88 -14.78 2.98 -1.51
N MET A 89 -13.61 2.72 -2.08
CA MET A 89 -13.47 1.95 -3.31
C MET A 89 -13.85 0.48 -3.11
N PHE A 90 -13.64 -0.08 -1.92
CA PHE A 90 -14.10 -1.42 -1.58
C PHE A 90 -15.62 -1.48 -1.50
N GLU A 91 -16.25 -0.53 -0.80
CA GLU A 91 -17.71 -0.44 -0.70
C GLU A 91 -18.40 -0.20 -2.05
N SER A 92 -17.77 0.57 -2.94
CA SER A 92 -18.28 0.80 -4.30
C SER A 92 -18.01 -0.35 -5.28
N GLY A 93 -17.15 -1.32 -4.90
CA GLY A 93 -16.67 -2.41 -5.75
C GLY A 93 -15.64 -1.99 -6.80
N GLU A 94 -15.22 -0.72 -6.83
CA GLU A 94 -14.18 -0.22 -7.73
C GLU A 94 -12.81 -0.81 -7.42
N LEU A 95 -12.49 -0.99 -6.12
CA LEU A 95 -11.23 -1.59 -5.68
C LEU A 95 -11.08 -3.00 -6.25
N GLY A 96 -12.14 -3.80 -6.23
CA GLY A 96 -12.12 -5.16 -6.78
C GLY A 96 -11.73 -5.19 -8.26
N LYS A 97 -12.25 -4.25 -9.07
CA LYS A 97 -11.90 -4.12 -10.49
C LYS A 97 -10.43 -3.78 -10.69
N ILE A 98 -9.88 -2.89 -9.86
CA ILE A 98 -8.46 -2.52 -9.91
C ILE A 98 -7.60 -3.70 -9.51
N LEU A 99 -7.95 -4.40 -8.43
CA LEU A 99 -7.22 -5.57 -7.96
C LEU A 99 -7.30 -6.76 -8.94
N ASP A 100 -8.31 -6.81 -9.80
CA ASP A 100 -8.44 -7.82 -10.85
C ASP A 100 -7.45 -7.60 -12.00
N THR A 101 -6.97 -6.37 -12.20
CA THR A 101 -5.89 -6.07 -13.16
C THR A 101 -4.53 -6.64 -12.74
N VAL A 102 -4.46 -7.19 -11.52
CA VAL A 102 -3.27 -7.78 -10.92
C VAL A 102 -3.53 -9.28 -10.77
N GLU A 103 -2.82 -10.06 -11.58
CA GLU A 103 -2.86 -11.54 -11.63
C GLU A 103 -1.90 -12.17 -10.60
#